data_AF-A0A950LMT5-F1
#
_entry.id   AF-A0A950LMT5-F1
#
_cell.length_a   1.000
_cell.length_b   1.000
_cell.length_c   1.000
_cell.angle_alpha   90.00
_cell.angle_beta   90.00
_cell.angle_gamma   90.00
#
_symmetry.space_group_name_H-M   'P 1'
#
loop_
_entity.id
_entity.type
_entity.pdbx_description
1 polymer ?
#
loop_
_entity_poly.entity_id
_entity_poly.type
_entity_poly.pdbx_seq_one_letter_code
_entity_poly.pdbx_strand_id
1 'polypeptide(L)'
;MAGAVLALSTVAGTAWSASSASAAGPAPRAAASSDWTTFDQNSLRTGVDASGNSFSPATSAWNTPVDGQIYGQALVSTNRVFVATENDTVYALAGDTGAVLWSTHVGTPVDAGNLPCGDISPTVGITSTPVIDPSL
;
A
#
# COMPACT_ATOMS: atom_id res chain seq x y z
N MET A 1 28.51 67.07 -27.53
CA MET A 1 29.59 67.41 -26.57
C MET A 1 29.34 66.63 -25.30
N ALA A 2 30.36 65.91 -24.81
CA ALA A 2 30.46 65.16 -23.53
C ALA A 2 29.41 64.04 -23.30
N GLY A 3 29.74 62.77 -23.07
CA GLY A 3 30.95 62.18 -22.51
C GLY A 3 30.77 61.96 -21.00
N ALA A 4 30.32 60.78 -20.59
CA ALA A 4 30.47 60.29 -19.21
C ALA A 4 30.40 58.75 -19.19
N VAL A 5 31.55 58.15 -18.93
CA VAL A 5 31.74 56.71 -18.65
C VAL A 5 31.56 56.54 -17.14
N LEU A 6 30.66 55.65 -16.72
CA LEU A 6 30.53 55.23 -15.33
C LEU A 6 31.06 53.79 -15.20
N ALA A 7 32.12 53.65 -14.42
CA ALA A 7 32.80 52.39 -14.13
C ALA A 7 31.92 51.48 -13.27
N LEU A 8 31.75 50.23 -13.71
CA LEU A 8 31.16 49.15 -12.90
C LEU A 8 32.26 48.53 -12.04
N SER A 9 32.22 48.75 -10.73
CA SER A 9 33.01 47.97 -9.77
C SER A 9 32.36 46.60 -9.56
N THR A 10 33.01 45.54 -10.03
CA THR A 10 32.60 44.17 -9.75
C THR A 10 33.04 43.78 -8.35
N VAL A 11 32.09 43.59 -7.43
CA VAL A 11 32.36 42.88 -6.17
C VAL A 11 32.48 41.40 -6.51
N ALA A 12 33.66 40.82 -6.30
CA ALA A 12 33.90 39.40 -6.44
C ALA A 12 33.09 38.64 -5.37
N GLY A 13 31.93 38.12 -5.75
CA GLY A 13 31.16 37.21 -4.90
C GLY A 13 31.90 35.89 -4.79
N THR A 14 32.33 35.51 -3.58
CA THR A 14 32.73 34.14 -3.28
C THR A 14 31.52 33.23 -3.45
N ALA A 15 31.45 32.54 -4.59
CA ALA A 15 30.50 31.46 -4.80
C ALA A 15 30.93 30.27 -3.94
N TRP A 16 30.16 29.97 -2.89
CA TRP A 16 30.28 28.70 -2.19
C TRP A 16 29.55 27.64 -3.02
N SER A 17 30.29 26.69 -3.59
CA SER A 17 29.71 25.52 -4.22
C SER A 17 29.06 24.65 -3.14
N ALA A 18 27.73 24.63 -3.12
CA ALA A 18 27.00 23.63 -2.35
C ALA A 18 27.03 22.30 -3.13
N SER A 19 27.80 21.34 -2.63
CA SER A 19 27.72 19.96 -3.11
C SER A 19 26.36 19.38 -2.69
N SER A 20 25.43 19.25 -3.62
CA SER A 20 24.20 18.50 -3.41
C SER A 20 24.55 17.01 -3.36
N ALA A 21 24.68 16.46 -2.15
CA ALA A 21 24.71 15.02 -1.97
C ALA A 21 23.29 14.48 -2.23
N SER A 22 23.11 13.77 -3.35
CA SER A 22 21.89 13.00 -3.58
C SER A 22 21.93 11.83 -2.60
N ALA A 23 21.16 11.92 -1.50
CA ALA A 23 20.95 10.78 -0.64
C ALA A 23 20.26 9.69 -1.48
N ALA A 24 20.94 8.57 -1.71
CA ALA A 24 20.29 7.40 -2.28
C ALA A 24 19.19 6.98 -1.30
N GLY A 25 17.93 7.12 -1.71
CA GLY A 25 16.82 6.47 -1.01
C GLY A 25 17.06 4.96 -0.94
N PRO A 26 16.41 4.25 -0.01
CA PRO A 26 16.52 2.81 0.06
C PRO A 26 16.21 2.21 -1.32
N ALA A 27 17.10 1.35 -1.81
CA ALA A 27 16.88 0.63 -3.06
C ALA A 27 15.53 -0.10 -2.97
N PRO A 28 14.73 -0.16 -4.05
CA PRO A 28 13.53 -0.97 -4.05
C PRO A 28 13.94 -2.39 -3.71
N ARG A 29 13.45 -2.91 -2.57
CA ARG A 29 13.57 -4.33 -2.30
C ARG A 29 12.74 -5.00 -3.37
N ALA A 30 13.36 -5.87 -4.18
CA ALA A 30 12.61 -6.66 -5.13
C ALA A 30 11.58 -7.47 -4.35
N ALA A 31 10.32 -7.06 -4.42
CA ALA A 31 9.20 -7.83 -3.93
C ALA A 31 9.08 -9.04 -4.85
N ALA A 32 9.76 -10.13 -4.49
CA ALA A 32 9.33 -11.45 -4.90
C ALA A 32 8.00 -11.72 -4.17
N SER A 33 6.94 -11.07 -4.64
CA SER A 33 5.60 -11.32 -4.17
C SER A 33 5.12 -12.56 -4.91
N SER A 34 5.10 -13.71 -4.23
CA SER A 34 4.25 -14.81 -4.67
C SER A 34 2.82 -14.28 -4.70
N ASP A 35 2.23 -14.21 -5.90
CA ASP A 35 0.83 -13.85 -6.03
C ASP A 35 -0.03 -14.81 -5.18
N TRP A 36 -0.91 -14.21 -4.39
CA TRP A 36 -1.83 -14.88 -3.49
C TRP A 36 -3.24 -14.39 -3.83
N THR A 37 -3.80 -14.93 -4.90
CA THR A 37 -5.03 -14.42 -5.52
C THR A 37 -6.31 -15.01 -4.95
N THR A 38 -6.21 -16.00 -4.06
CA THR A 38 -7.36 -16.65 -3.46
C THR A 38 -7.05 -17.12 -2.04
N PHE A 39 -8.08 -17.41 -1.25
CA PHE A 39 -7.94 -17.94 0.11
C PHE A 39 -6.98 -19.15 0.14
N ASP A 40 -6.03 -19.16 1.08
CA ASP A 40 -5.04 -20.23 1.19
C ASP A 40 -4.26 -20.55 -0.11
N GLN A 41 -4.01 -19.50 -0.90
CA GLN A 41 -3.09 -19.38 -2.04
C GLN A 41 -3.52 -20.09 -3.32
N ASN A 42 -4.11 -21.28 -3.22
CA ASN A 42 -4.46 -22.10 -4.38
C ASN A 42 -5.80 -22.82 -4.19
N SER A 43 -6.25 -23.52 -5.23
CA SER A 43 -7.53 -24.26 -5.22
C SER A 43 -7.57 -25.40 -4.20
N LEU A 44 -6.42 -25.93 -3.79
CA LEU A 44 -6.30 -26.94 -2.75
C LEU A 44 -6.24 -26.34 -1.33
N ARG A 45 -6.24 -25.01 -1.21
CA ARG A 45 -6.23 -24.28 0.07
C ARG A 45 -5.07 -24.69 0.98
N THR A 46 -3.87 -24.79 0.40
CA THR A 46 -2.71 -25.29 1.17
C THR A 46 -2.14 -24.26 2.15
N GLY A 47 -2.32 -22.96 1.89
CA GLY A 47 -1.75 -21.90 2.73
C GLY A 47 -0.21 -21.83 2.73
N VAL A 48 0.44 -22.38 1.70
CA VAL A 48 1.92 -22.44 1.62
C VAL A 48 2.44 -21.39 0.64
N ASP A 49 3.32 -20.51 1.12
CA ASP A 49 4.20 -19.72 0.24
C ASP A 49 5.51 -20.49 0.00
N ALA A 50 5.72 -20.92 -1.25
CA ALA A 50 6.90 -21.68 -1.66
C ALA A 50 8.12 -20.81 -1.97
N SER A 51 8.06 -19.48 -1.79
CA SER A 51 9.15 -18.55 -2.08
C SER A 51 10.44 -18.82 -1.29
N GLY A 52 10.36 -19.54 -0.17
CA GLY A 52 11.52 -19.97 0.61
C GLY A 52 12.15 -18.87 1.46
N ASN A 53 11.44 -17.77 1.70
CA ASN A 53 11.94 -16.63 2.46
C ASN A 53 11.88 -16.89 3.98
N SER A 54 13.00 -16.73 4.68
CA SER A 54 13.04 -16.73 6.15
C SER A 54 12.73 -15.32 6.69
N PHE A 55 11.63 -15.18 7.42
CA PHE A 55 11.25 -13.92 8.07
C PHE A 55 11.81 -13.87 9.51
N SER A 56 13.13 -13.76 9.66
CA SER A 56 13.75 -13.65 10.99
C SER A 56 14.95 -12.71 11.04
N PRO A 57 14.92 -11.64 11.88
CA PRO A 57 13.76 -11.19 12.64
C PRO A 57 12.72 -10.52 11.72
N ALA A 58 11.43 -10.74 12.00
CA ALA A 58 10.37 -9.96 11.38
C ALA A 58 10.26 -8.58 12.04
N THR A 59 10.07 -7.54 11.23
CA THR A 59 9.79 -6.17 11.69
C THR A 59 8.62 -5.61 10.90
N SER A 60 7.84 -4.71 11.50
CA SER A 60 6.72 -4.07 10.81
C SER A 60 7.24 -3.22 9.65
N ALA A 61 6.74 -3.46 8.44
CA ALA A 61 7.12 -2.69 7.26
C ALA A 61 6.31 -1.38 7.16
N TRP A 62 4.99 -1.47 7.32
CA TRP A 62 4.05 -0.35 7.25
C TRP A 62 2.73 -0.71 7.92
N ASN A 63 1.89 0.30 8.16
CA ASN A 63 0.52 0.13 8.66
C ASN A 63 -0.41 1.12 7.95
N THR A 64 -1.57 0.65 7.50
CA THR A 64 -2.55 1.46 6.77
C THR A 64 -3.91 1.38 7.45
N PRO A 65 -4.51 2.52 7.85
CA PRO A 65 -5.87 2.53 8.38
C PRO A 65 -6.88 2.22 7.27
N VAL A 66 -7.91 1.44 7.62
CA VAL A 66 -9.10 1.17 6.78
C VAL A 66 -10.36 1.47 7.60
N ASP A 67 -11.51 1.54 6.93
CA ASP A 67 -12.76 2.02 7.51
C ASP A 67 -13.55 0.97 8.30
N GLY A 68 -13.17 -0.31 8.23
CA GLY A 68 -13.88 -1.39 8.92
C GLY A 68 -12.98 -2.55 9.31
N GLN A 69 -13.57 -3.51 10.03
CA GLN A 69 -12.90 -4.76 10.38
C GLN A 69 -12.60 -5.56 9.11
N ILE A 70 -11.48 -6.28 9.12
CA ILE A 70 -11.08 -7.19 8.03
C ILE A 70 -11.24 -8.61 8.56
N TYR A 71 -12.23 -9.33 8.05
CA TYR A 71 -12.45 -10.75 8.34
C TYR A 71 -11.87 -11.66 7.25
N GLY A 72 -11.97 -11.23 5.99
CA GLY A 72 -11.36 -11.92 4.86
C GLY A 72 -9.84 -11.82 4.88
N GLN A 73 -9.17 -12.85 4.37
CA GLN A 73 -7.72 -12.83 4.19
C GLN A 73 -7.33 -11.75 3.17
N ALA A 74 -6.26 -10.99 3.46
CA ALA A 74 -5.67 -10.11 2.46
C ALA A 74 -5.13 -10.92 1.28
N LEU A 75 -5.28 -10.40 0.06
CA LEU A 75 -4.75 -10.99 -1.16
C LEU A 75 -3.59 -10.17 -1.69
N VAL A 76 -2.72 -10.79 -2.47
CA VAL A 76 -1.57 -10.12 -3.08
C VAL A 76 -1.52 -10.44 -4.56
N SER A 77 -1.37 -9.43 -5.41
CA SER A 77 -1.01 -9.64 -6.81
C SER A 77 -0.28 -8.43 -7.36
N THR A 78 0.76 -8.65 -8.16
CA THR A 78 1.48 -7.59 -8.89
C THR A 78 1.93 -6.44 -7.95
N ASN A 79 2.54 -6.79 -6.82
CA ASN A 79 3.00 -5.86 -5.78
C ASN A 79 1.89 -4.95 -5.19
N ARG A 80 0.66 -5.45 -5.14
CA ARG A 80 -0.47 -4.79 -4.49
C ARG A 80 -1.07 -5.73 -3.46
N VAL A 81 -1.46 -5.17 -2.32
CA VAL A 81 -2.21 -5.86 -1.29
C VAL A 81 -3.67 -5.42 -1.39
N PHE A 82 -4.58 -6.37 -1.45
CA PHE A 82 -6.02 -6.12 -1.54
C PHE A 82 -6.69 -6.57 -0.25
N VAL A 83 -7.52 -5.70 0.31
CA VAL A 83 -8.30 -5.98 1.52
C VAL A 83 -9.73 -5.52 1.31
N ALA A 84 -10.67 -6.26 1.91
CA ALA A 84 -12.08 -5.93 1.94
C ALA A 84 -12.54 -5.86 3.40
N THR A 85 -13.41 -4.92 3.70
CA THR A 85 -13.85 -4.63 5.07
C THR A 85 -15.32 -4.98 5.29
N GLU A 86 -15.70 -5.12 6.55
CA GLU A 86 -17.09 -5.20 7.03
C GLU A 86 -17.90 -3.91 6.76
N ASN A 87 -17.27 -2.86 6.21
CA ASN A 87 -17.95 -1.66 5.73
C ASN A 87 -18.25 -1.70 4.22
N ASP A 88 -18.09 -2.85 3.56
CA ASP A 88 -18.24 -2.99 2.10
C ASP A 88 -17.29 -2.10 1.29
N THR A 89 -16.12 -1.79 1.84
CA THR A 89 -15.06 -1.06 1.13
C THR A 89 -13.92 -2.01 0.78
N VAL A 90 -13.54 -2.03 -0.51
CA VAL A 90 -12.38 -2.75 -1.05
C VAL A 90 -11.25 -1.76 -1.28
N TYR A 91 -10.04 -2.11 -0.85
CA TYR A 91 -8.83 -1.30 -1.01
C TYR A 91 -7.79 -2.04 -1.84
N ALA A 92 -7.03 -1.29 -2.63
CA ALA A 92 -5.72 -1.73 -3.09
C ALA A 92 -4.63 -0.85 -2.48
N LEU A 93 -3.66 -1.49 -1.85
CA LEU A 93 -2.52 -0.87 -1.21
C LEU A 93 -1.25 -1.19 -1.99
N ALA A 94 -0.31 -0.25 -2.02
CA ALA A 94 1.03 -0.51 -2.54
C ALA A 94 1.76 -1.51 -1.62
N GLY A 95 2.31 -2.60 -2.16
CA GLY A 95 2.98 -3.63 -1.36
C GLY A 95 4.20 -3.12 -0.59
N ASP A 96 4.92 -2.15 -1.15
CA ASP A 96 6.16 -1.63 -0.56
C ASP A 96 5.93 -0.59 0.55
N THR A 97 4.85 0.19 0.45
CA THR A 97 4.63 1.37 1.32
C THR A 97 3.35 1.31 2.13
N GLY A 98 2.41 0.42 1.79
CA GLY A 98 1.07 0.38 2.35
C GLY A 98 0.16 1.50 1.87
N ALA A 99 0.63 2.43 1.03
CA ALA A 99 -0.18 3.56 0.58
C ALA A 99 -1.44 3.09 -0.15
N VAL A 100 -2.59 3.67 0.19
CA VAL A 100 -3.86 3.42 -0.52
C VAL A 100 -3.71 3.93 -1.95
N LEU A 101 -3.71 3.02 -2.90
CA LEU A 101 -3.67 3.32 -4.34
C LEU A 101 -5.07 3.68 -4.84
N TRP A 102 -6.07 2.94 -4.37
CA TRP A 102 -7.48 3.24 -4.55
C TRP A 102 -8.31 2.54 -3.48
N SER A 103 -9.53 3.04 -3.29
CA SER A 103 -10.59 2.37 -2.54
C SER A 103 -11.91 2.49 -3.29
N THR A 104 -12.75 1.48 -3.15
CA THR A 104 -14.08 1.43 -3.75
C THR A 104 -15.08 0.91 -2.72
N HIS A 105 -16.09 1.70 -2.43
CA HIS A 105 -17.24 1.26 -1.64
C HIS A 105 -18.25 0.58 -2.57
N VAL A 106 -18.53 -0.71 -2.34
CA VAL A 106 -19.26 -1.58 -3.27
C VAL A 106 -20.68 -1.92 -2.81
N GLY A 107 -21.04 -1.56 -1.59
CA GLY A 107 -22.31 -1.96 -0.98
C GLY A 107 -22.68 -1.13 0.23
N THR A 108 -23.72 -1.53 0.94
CA THR A 108 -24.05 -0.97 2.25
C THR A 108 -24.12 -2.15 3.21
N PRO A 109 -23.27 -2.19 4.24
CA PRO A 109 -23.21 -3.33 5.12
C PRO A 109 -24.49 -3.39 5.96
N VAL A 110 -24.86 -4.59 6.39
CA VAL A 110 -26.07 -4.82 7.17
C VAL A 110 -25.78 -4.49 8.64
N ASP A 111 -26.66 -3.76 9.31
CA ASP A 111 -26.58 -3.61 10.78
C ASP A 111 -26.70 -4.99 11.44
N ALA A 112 -25.72 -5.34 12.28
CA ALA A 112 -25.67 -6.63 12.96
C ALA A 112 -26.93 -6.89 13.81
N GLY A 113 -27.57 -5.85 14.34
CA GLY A 113 -28.82 -5.97 15.10
C GLY A 113 -30.02 -6.50 14.29
N ASN A 114 -29.94 -6.46 12.95
CA ASN A 114 -30.96 -7.00 12.04
C ASN A 114 -30.70 -8.47 11.65
N LEU A 115 -29.59 -9.06 12.08
CA LEU A 115 -29.22 -10.43 11.76
C LEU A 115 -29.46 -11.36 12.97
N PRO A 116 -29.82 -12.63 12.75
CA PRO A 116 -30.01 -13.60 13.82
C PRO A 116 -28.66 -14.13 14.40
N CYS A 117 -27.53 -13.83 13.75
CA CYS A 117 -26.18 -14.12 14.23
C CYS A 117 -25.62 -12.94 15.03
N GLY A 118 -24.67 -13.19 15.95
CA GLY A 118 -24.22 -12.18 16.92
C GLY A 118 -22.70 -12.04 17.11
N ASP A 119 -21.90 -12.65 16.23
CA ASP A 119 -20.44 -12.72 16.42
C ASP A 119 -19.67 -11.61 15.68
N ILE A 120 -20.35 -10.77 14.90
CA ILE A 120 -19.79 -9.65 14.13
C ILE A 120 -20.62 -8.39 14.43
N SER A 121 -19.95 -7.27 14.74
CA SER A 121 -20.57 -6.02 15.17
C SER A 121 -19.66 -4.83 14.83
N PRO A 122 -20.18 -3.63 14.52
CA PRO A 122 -21.60 -3.23 14.51
C PRO A 122 -22.33 -3.58 13.22
N THR A 123 -21.59 -3.88 12.15
CA THR A 123 -22.14 -4.18 10.83
C THR A 123 -21.53 -5.45 10.29
N VAL A 124 -22.26 -6.08 9.37
CA VAL A 124 -21.84 -7.26 8.62
C VAL A 124 -21.81 -6.89 7.14
N GLY A 125 -20.61 -6.88 6.57
CA GLY A 125 -20.32 -6.55 5.18
C GLY A 125 -19.55 -7.67 4.49
N ILE A 126 -18.38 -7.36 3.93
CA ILE A 126 -17.53 -8.36 3.26
C ILE A 126 -16.76 -9.18 4.30
N THR A 127 -17.39 -10.26 4.75
CA THR A 127 -16.79 -11.22 5.70
C THR A 127 -15.91 -12.28 5.06
N SER A 128 -16.05 -12.50 3.76
CA SER A 128 -15.30 -13.53 3.02
C SER A 128 -14.05 -12.99 2.35
N THR A 129 -13.04 -13.86 2.19
CA THR A 129 -11.87 -13.58 1.35
C THR A 129 -12.29 -13.44 -0.12
N PRO A 130 -11.96 -12.33 -0.81
CA PRO A 130 -12.25 -12.17 -2.23
C PRO A 130 -11.41 -13.12 -3.11
N VAL A 131 -11.54 -13.00 -4.43
CA VAL A 131 -10.66 -13.66 -5.40
C VAL A 131 -10.22 -12.63 -6.43
N ILE A 132 -8.93 -12.63 -6.78
CA ILE A 132 -8.39 -11.88 -7.90
C ILE A 132 -8.40 -12.81 -9.12
N ASP A 133 -9.12 -12.41 -10.16
CA ASP A 133 -9.05 -13.08 -11.46
C ASP A 133 -7.89 -12.47 -12.27
N PRO A 134 -6.79 -13.22 -12.51
CA PRO A 134 -5.63 -12.71 -13.24
C PRO A 134 -5.81 -12.71 -14.76
N SER A 135 -6.96 -13.15 -15.28
CA SER A 135 -7.22 -13.24 -16.72
C SER A 135 -7.78 -11.94 -17.34
N LEU A 136 -8.01 -10.90 -16.53
CA LEU A 136 -8.48 -9.58 -16.94
C LEU A 136 -7.35 -8.54 -16.89
#